data_AF-A0A0C2FEL1-F1
#
_entry.id   AF-A0A0C2FEL1-F1
#
_cell.length_a   1.000
_cell.length_b   1.000
_cell.length_c   1.000
_cell.angle_alpha   90.00
_cell.angle_beta   90.00
_cell.angle_gamma   90.00
#
_symmetry.space_group_name_H-M   'P 1'
#
loop_
_entity.id
_entity.type
_entity.pdbx_description
1 polymer ?
#
loop_
_entity_poly.entity_id
_entity_poly.type
_entity_poly.pdbx_seq_one_letter_code
_entity_poly.pdbx_strand_id
1 'polypeptide(L)'
;KAFRSRRIGTEGQVISKLLTDYDPATRPPVRDNADHSSILVITNIFINRVIWHEHRAEVDLYLRQQWQDGRLQYDVDPREEIEQ
;
A
#
# COMPACT_ATOMS: atom_id res chain seq x y z
N LYS A 1 -6.34 -12.91 -27.74
CA LYS A 1 -7.11 -13.52 -26.61
C LYS A 1 -6.22 -14.28 -25.61
N ALA A 2 -5.23 -15.08 -26.04
CA ALA A 2 -4.35 -15.84 -25.13
C ALA A 2 -3.46 -14.99 -24.20
N PHE A 3 -2.93 -13.85 -24.66
CA PHE A 3 -2.05 -12.98 -23.88
C PHE A 3 -2.69 -12.39 -22.62
N ARG A 4 -3.96 -11.96 -22.71
CA ARG A 4 -4.72 -11.43 -21.58
C ARG A 4 -4.98 -12.50 -20.51
N SER A 5 -5.20 -13.74 -20.94
CA SER A 5 -5.37 -14.88 -20.01
C SER A 5 -4.08 -15.21 -19.27
N ARG A 6 -2.90 -15.03 -19.89
CA ARG A 6 -1.61 -15.32 -19.26
C ARG A 6 -1.27 -14.29 -18.19
N ARG A 7 -1.50 -13.00 -18.46
CA ARG A 7 -1.30 -11.90 -17.50
C ARG A 7 -2.17 -12.03 -16.23
N ILE A 8 -3.44 -12.40 -16.39
CA ILE A 8 -4.35 -12.67 -15.25
C ILE A 8 -3.80 -13.83 -14.38
N GLY A 9 -3.15 -14.82 -15.00
CA GLY A 9 -2.49 -15.91 -14.27
C GLY A 9 -1.29 -15.42 -13.45
N THR A 10 -0.43 -14.59 -14.04
CA THR A 10 0.77 -14.07 -13.37
C THR A 10 0.43 -13.10 -12.23
N GLU A 11 -0.46 -12.13 -12.44
CA GLU A 11 -0.90 -11.19 -11.38
C GLU A 11 -1.50 -11.94 -10.18
N GLY A 12 -2.31 -12.97 -10.45
CA GLY A 12 -2.86 -13.84 -9.41
C GLY A 12 -1.79 -14.62 -8.64
N GLN A 13 -0.71 -15.05 -9.31
CA GLN A 13 0.43 -15.70 -8.67
C GLN A 13 1.22 -14.73 -7.79
N VAL A 14 1.43 -13.49 -8.23
CA VAL A 14 2.09 -12.44 -7.42
C VAL A 14 1.30 -12.17 -6.15
N ILE A 15 -0.01 -11.91 -6.27
CA ILE A 15 -0.88 -11.64 -5.11
C ILE A 15 -0.89 -12.84 -4.17
N SER A 16 -1.06 -14.06 -4.69
CA SER A 16 -1.04 -15.28 -3.88
C SER A 16 0.27 -15.40 -3.10
N LYS A 17 1.42 -15.23 -3.77
CA LYS A 17 2.73 -15.32 -3.13
C LYS A 17 2.94 -14.25 -2.05
N LEU A 18 2.57 -12.99 -2.33
CA LEU A 18 2.70 -11.89 -1.38
C LEU A 18 1.81 -12.06 -0.14
N LEU A 19 0.60 -12.60 -0.33
CA LEU A 19 -0.41 -12.64 0.74
C LEU A 19 -0.50 -13.98 1.49
N THR A 20 0.15 -15.06 1.01
CA THR A 20 0.07 -16.39 1.64
C THR A 20 0.45 -16.36 3.13
N ASP A 21 1.54 -15.67 3.46
CA ASP A 21 2.08 -15.59 4.84
C ASP A 21 2.00 -14.15 5.42
N TYR A 22 1.23 -13.26 4.76
CA TYR A 22 1.11 -11.88 5.21
C TYR A 22 0.08 -11.75 6.34
N ASP A 23 0.55 -11.46 7.55
CA ASP A 23 -0.31 -11.05 8.66
C ASP A 23 -0.52 -9.53 8.67
N PRO A 24 -1.74 -9.03 8.39
CA PRO A 24 -2.06 -7.61 8.40
C PRO A 24 -2.08 -6.99 9.81
N ALA A 25 -2.19 -7.80 10.87
CA ALA A 25 -2.17 -7.30 12.25
C ALA A 25 -0.74 -7.05 12.77
N THR A 26 0.26 -7.65 12.12
CA THR A 26 1.66 -7.47 12.50
C THR A 26 2.21 -6.16 11.93
N ARG A 27 2.83 -5.37 12.81
CA ARG A 27 3.51 -4.10 12.47
C ARG A 27 4.56 -4.35 11.37
N PRO A 28 4.59 -3.52 10.31
CA PRO A 28 5.63 -3.62 9.28
C PRO A 28 7.05 -3.55 9.85
N PRO A 29 8.02 -4.25 9.24
CA PRO A 29 9.41 -4.20 9.66
C PRO A 29 9.99 -2.79 9.46
N VAL A 30 10.98 -2.45 10.30
CA VAL A 30 11.77 -1.23 10.14
C VAL A 30 12.64 -1.36 8.88
N ARG A 31 12.87 -0.26 8.16
CA ARG A 31 13.73 -0.25 6.97
C ARG A 31 15.16 -0.64 7.37
N ASP A 32 15.80 -1.47 6.56
CA ASP A 32 17.22 -1.79 6.75
C ASP A 32 18.03 -0.49 6.69
N ASN A 33 18.92 -0.31 7.68
CA ASN A 33 19.75 0.90 7.89
C ASN A 33 19.01 2.15 8.40
N ALA A 34 17.82 2.01 9.02
CA ALA A 34 17.22 3.12 9.75
C ALA A 34 17.95 3.37 11.08
N ASP A 35 18.32 4.63 11.34
CA ASP A 35 18.89 5.06 12.63
C ASP A 35 17.90 4.94 13.80
N HIS A 36 16.62 4.67 13.51
CA HIS A 36 15.55 4.61 14.51
C HIS A 36 14.61 3.43 14.27
N SER A 37 14.09 2.84 15.35
CA SER A 37 13.21 1.65 15.32
C SER A 37 11.75 1.97 14.95
N SER A 38 11.47 3.14 14.38
CA SER A 38 10.13 3.56 13.96
C SER A 38 9.87 3.20 12.50
N ILE A 39 8.58 3.13 12.14
CA ILE A 39 8.18 3.16 10.73
C ILE A 39 7.86 4.61 10.35
N LEU A 40 8.10 4.99 9.10
CA LEU A 40 7.68 6.29 8.57
C LEU A 40 6.31 6.16 7.93
N VAL A 41 5.35 6.95 8.42
CA VAL A 41 4.01 7.08 7.83
C VAL A 41 3.84 8.50 7.32
N ILE A 42 3.73 8.66 6.01
CA ILE A 42 3.47 9.94 5.35
C ILE A 42 1.96 10.11 5.26
N THR A 43 1.45 11.21 5.82
CA THR A 43 0.02 11.49 5.86
C THR A 43 -0.27 12.81 5.17
N ASN A 44 -1.26 12.83 4.28
CA ASN A 44 -1.77 14.04 3.64
C ASN A 44 -3.28 14.13 3.87
N ILE A 45 -3.74 15.30 4.30
CA ILE A 45 -5.17 15.59 4.51
C ILE A 45 -5.60 16.57 3.43
N PHE A 46 -6.62 16.18 2.68
CA PHE A 46 -7.24 17.01 1.66
C PHE A 46 -8.65 17.36 2.13
N ILE A 47 -8.91 18.63 2.40
CA ILE A 47 -10.22 19.08 2.90
C ILE A 47 -11.05 19.53 1.71
N ASN A 48 -12.18 18.85 1.49
CA ASN A 48 -13.11 19.16 0.40
C ASN A 48 -14.12 20.24 0.84
N ARG A 49 -14.65 20.10 2.06
CA ARG A 49 -15.67 21.01 2.61
C ARG A 49 -15.59 21.06 4.12
N VAL A 50 -15.88 22.24 4.68
CA VAL A 50 -16.09 22.44 6.11
C VAL A 50 -17.44 23.12 6.33
N ILE A 51 -18.28 22.53 7.19
CA ILE A 51 -19.51 23.15 7.68
C ILE A 51 -19.32 23.45 9.16
N TRP A 52 -19.41 24.74 9.51
CA TRP A 52 -19.26 25.20 10.88
C TRP A 52 -20.61 25.20 11.58
N HIS A 53 -20.61 24.75 12.83
CA HIS A 53 -21.71 24.87 13.80
C HIS A 53 -21.19 25.61 15.04
N GLU A 54 -22.07 25.94 16.00
CA GLU A 54 -21.68 26.74 17.19
C GLU A 54 -20.48 26.19 17.96
N HIS A 55 -20.41 24.86 18.13
CA HIS A 55 -19.36 24.20 18.92
C HIS A 55 -18.72 22.99 18.22
N ARG A 56 -18.95 22.84 16.91
CA ARG A 56 -18.39 21.73 16.14
C ARG A 56 -18.20 22.10 14.66
N ALA A 57 -17.37 21.36 13.96
CA ALA A 57 -17.24 21.43 12.53
C ALA A 57 -17.46 20.03 11.92
N GLU A 58 -18.26 19.97 10.87
CA GLU A 58 -18.37 18.80 10.01
C GLU A 58 -17.40 18.97 8.84
N VAL A 59 -16.44 18.06 8.71
CA VAL A 59 -15.37 18.15 7.71
C VAL A 59 -15.47 16.96 6.76
N ASP A 60 -15.66 17.26 5.48
CA ASP A 60 -15.45 16.31 4.40
C ASP A 60 -13.98 16.38 3.99
N LEU A 61 -13.27 15.27 4.18
CA LEU A 61 -11.86 15.16 3.86
C LEU A 61 -11.51 13.81 3.26
N TYR A 62 -10.43 13.82 2.49
CA TYR A 62 -9.72 12.63 2.05
C TYR A 62 -8.38 12.54 2.80
N LEU A 63 -8.14 11.37 3.40
CA LEU A 63 -6.91 11.06 4.12
C LEU A 63 -6.06 10.10 3.27
N ARG A 64 -4.91 10.56 2.79
CA ARG A 64 -3.94 9.71 2.11
C ARG A 64 -2.84 9.33 3.08
N GLN A 65 -2.67 8.04 3.31
CA GLN A 65 -1.60 7.48 4.14
C GLN A 65 -0.70 6.60 3.28
N GLN A 66 0.61 6.73 3.47
CA GLN A 66 1.61 5.95 2.76
C GLN A 66 2.71 5.52 3.73
N TRP A 67 3.05 4.25 3.70
CA TRP A 67 4.18 3.68 4.43
C TRP A 67 4.78 2.54 3.59
N GLN A 68 6.02 2.17 3.89
CA GLN A 68 6.68 1.03 3.27
C GLN A 68 6.46 -0.23 4.13
N ASP A 69 6.20 -1.36 3.47
CA ASP A 69 6.27 -2.69 4.08
C ASP A 69 7.12 -3.60 3.21
N GLY A 70 8.31 -3.98 3.69
CA GLY A 70 9.24 -4.82 2.94
C GLY A 70 8.71 -6.24 2.70
N ARG A 71 7.73 -6.70 3.49
CA ARG A 71 7.11 -8.02 3.30
C ARG A 71 6.25 -8.09 2.04
N LEU A 72 5.80 -6.94 1.53
CA LEU A 72 5.00 -6.83 0.32
C LEU A 72 5.86 -6.58 -0.94
N GLN A 73 7.18 -6.77 -0.85
CA GLN A 73 8.07 -6.67 -1.99
C GLN A 73 7.97 -7.91 -2.89
N TYR A 74 7.85 -7.69 -4.20
CA TYR A 74 7.92 -8.73 -5.22
C TYR A 74 9.03 -8.42 -6.21
N ASP A 75 9.97 -9.35 -6.37
CA ASP A 75 11.00 -9.24 -7.39
C ASP A 75 10.39 -9.62 -8.74
N VAL A 76 10.17 -8.62 -9.61
CA VAL A 76 9.63 -8.83 -10.95
C VAL A 76 10.67 -9.55 -11.81
N ASP A 77 10.37 -10.77 -12.24
CA ASP A 77 11.17 -11.43 -13.28
C ASP A 77 10.96 -10.65 -14.60
N PRO A 78 12.03 -10.19 -15.29
CA PRO A 78 11.91 -9.51 -16.58
C PRO A 78 11.11 -10.28 -17.64
N ARG A 79 10.95 -11.60 -17.48
CA ARG A 79 10.17 -12.50 -18.34
C ARG A 79 8.66 -12.46 -18.07
N GLU A 80 8.24 -11.92 -16.93
CA GLU A 80 6.83 -11.88 -16.50
C GLU A 80 6.04 -10.71 -17.14
N GLU A 81 6.71 -9.79 -17.85
CA GLU A 81 6.12 -8.60 -18.49
C GLU A 81 5.20 -7.76 -17.57
N ILE A 82 5.42 -7.83 -16.26
CA ILE A 82 4.76 -6.95 -15.29
C ILE A 82 5.47 -5.60 -15.39
N GLU A 83 4.75 -4.56 -15.80
CA GLU A 83 5.31 -3.20 -15.87
C GLU A 83 5.80 -2.76 -14.48
N GLN A 84 7.02 -2.21 -14.41
CA GLN A 84 7.61 -1.64 -13.20
C GLN A 84 6.92 -0.35 -12.76
#